data_AF-A0A7I7K570-F1
#
_entry.id   AF-A0A7I7K570-F1
#
_cell.length_a   1.000
_cell.length_b   1.000
_cell.length_c   1.000
_cell.angle_alpha   90.00
_cell.angle_beta   90.00
_cell.angle_gamma   90.00
#
_symmetry.space_group_name_H-M   'P 1'
#
loop_
_entity.id
_entity.type
_entity.pdbx_description
1 polymer ?
#
loop_
_entity_poly.entity_id
_entity_poly.type
_entity_poly.pdbx_seq_one_letter_code
_entity_poly.pdbx_strand_id
1 'polypeptide(L)'
;MTPLRLAALAVLTATLVQCAAPPETTRAEPTAPPPQPAGPALPPETVRTVTPTPRPQPAAVSPVTAAELGTTWRPGCPLPPDQLRRVELNHLGFDGQTHRGVLVVHQDLTAEVIDAFDALYRLGFPIEKMTTPDNYPNADDELSMRDNNTSAFSCRDIPGTGSWSLHAYGRAIDINPKLNPYIDRRGDYQPANSGPWVDRDRTDPGMLHDGDPAVRAFTDRGWAWGGHWRTPLDFQHFERK
;
A
#
# COMPACT_ATOMS: atom_id res chain seq x y z
N MET A 1 61.20 -20.07 50.72
CA MET A 1 60.75 -21.19 51.57
C MET A 1 59.39 -20.84 52.13
N THR A 2 58.44 -21.77 51.97
CA THR A 2 57.09 -21.85 52.59
C THR A 2 56.04 -20.77 52.27
N PRO A 3 54.96 -21.14 51.53
CA PRO A 3 53.71 -20.38 51.46
C PRO A 3 52.71 -20.88 52.52
N LEU A 4 51.83 -19.99 52.99
CA LEU A 4 50.71 -20.33 53.88
C LEU A 4 49.40 -19.85 53.23
N ARG A 5 48.55 -20.78 52.80
CA ARG A 5 47.13 -20.53 52.55
C ARG A 5 46.31 -21.76 52.96
N LEU A 6 45.43 -21.53 53.94
CA LEU A 6 44.38 -22.45 54.40
C LEU A 6 43.23 -22.52 53.39
N ALA A 7 42.66 -23.71 53.21
CA ALA A 7 41.24 -23.98 52.95
C ALA A 7 41.05 -25.51 52.99
N ALA A 8 40.32 -26.07 53.95
CA ALA A 8 38.86 -26.18 54.04
C ALA A 8 38.40 -27.59 53.57
N LEU A 9 38.08 -28.45 54.55
CA LEU A 9 37.36 -29.70 54.34
C LEU A 9 35.85 -29.45 54.49
N ALA A 10 35.11 -29.87 53.48
CA ALA A 10 33.67 -30.10 53.54
C ALA A 10 33.35 -31.35 54.37
N VAL A 11 32.16 -31.41 54.99
CA VAL A 11 31.21 -32.55 54.90
C VAL A 11 29.83 -32.09 55.42
N LEU A 12 28.80 -32.56 54.72
CA LEU A 12 27.36 -32.37 54.86
C LEU A 12 26.76 -32.86 56.19
N THR A 13 25.64 -32.24 56.57
CA THR A 13 24.53 -32.91 57.28
C THR A 13 23.19 -32.36 56.78
N ALA A 14 22.31 -33.27 56.33
CA ALA A 14 20.93 -33.01 55.95
C ALA A 14 20.00 -33.36 57.12
N THR A 15 18.99 -32.52 57.39
CA THR A 15 17.83 -32.93 58.20
C THR A 15 16.56 -32.20 57.76
N LEU A 16 15.52 -33.01 57.53
CA LEU A 16 14.13 -32.68 57.23
C LEU A 16 13.48 -31.86 58.35
N VAL A 17 12.59 -30.93 57.97
CA VAL A 17 11.68 -30.26 58.92
C VAL A 17 10.25 -30.48 58.46
N GLN A 18 9.48 -31.15 59.31
CA GLN A 18 8.05 -31.43 59.15
C GLN A 18 7.28 -30.76 60.30
N CYS A 19 6.20 -30.06 59.94
CA CYS A 19 4.96 -29.71 60.66
C CYS A 19 4.98 -29.07 62.07
N ALA A 20 4.32 -27.91 62.18
CA ALA A 20 3.43 -27.58 63.29
C ALA A 20 2.32 -26.61 62.83
N ALA A 21 1.07 -26.86 63.24
CA ALA A 21 -0.11 -26.07 62.89
C ALA A 21 -0.25 -24.81 63.77
N PRO A 22 -0.80 -23.69 63.25
CA PRO A 22 -1.07 -22.51 64.05
C PRO A 22 -2.42 -22.59 64.81
N PRO A 23 -2.55 -21.90 65.96
CA PRO A 23 -3.71 -21.94 66.85
C PRO A 23 -4.90 -21.09 66.36
N GLU A 24 -6.11 -21.52 66.76
CA GLU A 24 -7.38 -20.81 66.57
C GLU A 24 -7.40 -19.46 67.32
N THR A 25 -7.66 -18.39 66.60
CA THR A 25 -8.02 -17.08 67.14
C THR A 25 -9.49 -16.77 66.88
N THR A 26 -10.17 -16.39 67.95
CA THR A 26 -11.59 -16.05 68.07
C THR A 26 -12.05 -15.06 67.00
N ARG A 27 -13.09 -15.46 66.25
CA ARG A 27 -13.74 -14.67 65.20
C ARG A 27 -14.54 -13.51 65.81
N ALA A 28 -14.07 -12.28 65.60
CA ALA A 28 -14.89 -11.09 65.74
C ALA A 28 -15.82 -10.96 64.51
N GLU A 29 -17.09 -10.67 64.75
CA GLU A 29 -18.13 -10.56 63.75
C GLU A 29 -17.99 -9.23 62.96
N PRO A 30 -17.84 -9.25 61.62
CA PRO A 30 -17.75 -8.00 60.85
C PRO A 30 -19.14 -7.39 60.66
N THR A 31 -19.35 -6.21 61.24
CA THR A 31 -20.51 -5.36 60.97
C THR A 31 -20.53 -4.97 59.48
N ALA A 32 -21.66 -5.20 58.80
CA ALA A 32 -21.81 -4.89 57.38
C ALA A 32 -21.66 -3.38 57.11
N PRO A 33 -20.86 -2.97 56.09
CA PRO A 33 -20.78 -1.58 55.70
C PRO A 33 -22.10 -1.10 55.05
N PRO A 34 -22.47 0.19 55.21
CA PRO A 34 -23.69 0.73 54.62
C PRO A 34 -23.64 0.67 53.08
N PRO A 35 -24.80 0.57 52.40
CA PRO A 35 -24.86 0.44 50.95
C PRO A 35 -24.28 1.69 50.28
N GLN A 36 -23.32 1.48 49.38
CA GLN A 36 -22.76 2.55 48.54
C GLN A 36 -23.82 3.02 47.53
N PRO A 37 -23.97 4.34 47.30
CA PRO A 37 -24.84 4.83 46.24
C PRO A 37 -24.33 4.34 44.89
N ALA A 38 -25.24 3.85 44.05
CA ALA A 38 -24.94 3.42 42.70
C ALA A 38 -24.26 4.56 41.93
N GLY A 39 -23.03 4.33 41.46
CA GLY A 39 -22.34 5.26 40.58
C GLY A 39 -23.13 5.47 39.28
N PRO A 40 -22.95 6.61 38.60
CA PRO A 40 -23.61 6.85 37.32
C PRO A 40 -23.29 5.72 36.35
N ALA A 41 -24.31 5.16 35.70
CA ALA A 41 -24.13 4.19 34.64
C ALA A 41 -23.26 4.83 33.53
N LEU A 42 -22.15 4.17 33.19
CA LEU A 42 -21.32 4.58 32.06
C LEU A 42 -22.20 4.60 30.79
N PRO A 43 -22.02 5.58 29.90
CA PRO A 43 -22.75 5.62 28.64
C PRO A 43 -22.53 4.31 27.88
N PRO A 44 -23.54 3.83 27.13
CA PRO A 44 -23.37 2.62 26.33
C PRO A 44 -22.16 2.82 25.43
N GLU A 45 -21.12 2.01 25.67
CA GLU A 45 -20.00 1.88 24.76
C GLU A 45 -20.60 1.71 23.37
N THR A 46 -20.26 2.64 22.48
CA THR A 46 -20.66 2.56 21.09
C THR A 46 -20.01 1.29 20.56
N VAL A 47 -20.80 0.21 20.46
CA VAL A 47 -20.43 -1.00 19.73
C VAL A 47 -20.19 -0.53 18.29
N ARG A 48 -18.94 -0.22 17.98
CA ARG A 48 -18.51 0.03 16.62
C ARG A 48 -18.57 -1.32 15.94
N THR A 49 -19.57 -1.51 15.09
CA THR A 49 -19.58 -2.61 14.14
C THR A 49 -18.33 -2.46 13.28
N VAL A 50 -17.30 -3.25 13.57
CA VAL A 50 -16.14 -3.37 12.70
C VAL A 50 -16.64 -4.14 11.49
N THR A 51 -16.92 -3.44 10.38
CA THR A 51 -17.15 -4.11 9.11
C THR A 51 -15.90 -4.95 8.83
N PRO A 52 -16.02 -6.28 8.68
CA PRO A 52 -14.86 -7.12 8.48
C PRO A 52 -14.16 -6.70 7.18
N THR A 53 -12.85 -6.44 7.28
CA THR A 53 -12.00 -6.16 6.12
C THR A 53 -12.12 -7.33 5.13
N PRO A 54 -12.37 -7.06 3.83
CA PRO A 54 -12.38 -8.10 2.82
C PRO A 54 -11.07 -8.89 2.85
N ARG A 55 -11.17 -10.23 2.81
CA ARG A 55 -9.98 -11.07 2.72
C ARG A 55 -9.29 -10.85 1.37
N PRO A 56 -7.94 -10.75 1.32
CA PRO A 56 -7.21 -10.65 0.06
C PRO A 56 -7.56 -11.83 -0.86
N GLN A 57 -7.79 -11.53 -2.13
CA GLN A 57 -8.10 -12.53 -3.16
C GLN A 57 -6.92 -12.68 -4.12
N PRO A 58 -6.68 -13.85 -4.72
CA PRO A 58 -5.69 -13.97 -5.79
C PRO A 58 -5.94 -12.96 -6.92
N ALA A 59 -4.87 -12.56 -7.61
CA ALA A 59 -5.01 -11.77 -8.82
C ALA A 59 -5.74 -12.58 -9.90
N ALA A 60 -6.52 -11.88 -10.73
CA ALA A 60 -7.24 -12.49 -11.85
C ALA A 60 -6.86 -11.78 -13.15
N VAL A 61 -6.66 -12.55 -14.22
CA VAL A 61 -6.29 -12.04 -15.54
C VAL A 61 -7.34 -12.50 -16.55
N SER A 62 -7.90 -11.58 -17.32
CA SER A 62 -8.89 -11.87 -18.35
C SER A 62 -8.56 -11.15 -19.67
N PRO A 63 -8.99 -11.69 -20.82
CA PRO A 63 -8.98 -10.95 -22.08
C PRO A 63 -9.86 -9.69 -21.96
N VAL A 64 -9.67 -8.76 -22.90
CA VAL A 64 -10.50 -7.57 -23.07
C VAL A 64 -10.94 -7.43 -24.52
N THR A 65 -12.12 -6.84 -24.71
CA THR A 65 -12.67 -6.47 -26.01
C THR A 65 -12.57 -4.96 -26.22
N ALA A 66 -12.68 -4.49 -27.46
CA ALA A 66 -12.73 -3.06 -27.76
C ALA A 66 -13.89 -2.35 -27.02
N ALA A 67 -15.02 -3.04 -26.82
CA ALA A 67 -16.17 -2.48 -26.10
C ALA A 67 -15.89 -2.28 -24.61
N GLU A 68 -15.19 -3.21 -23.96
CA GLU A 68 -14.80 -3.11 -22.55
C GLU A 68 -13.70 -2.07 -22.32
N LEU A 69 -12.85 -1.80 -23.31
CA LEU A 69 -11.86 -0.71 -23.24
C LEU A 69 -12.50 0.68 -23.37
N GLY A 70 -13.74 0.76 -23.86
CA GLY A 70 -14.47 2.02 -23.98
C GLY A 70 -13.68 3.08 -24.75
N THR A 71 -13.62 4.30 -24.22
CA THR A 71 -12.93 5.43 -24.86
C THR A 71 -11.41 5.38 -24.76
N THR A 72 -10.84 4.46 -23.97
CA THR A 72 -9.37 4.30 -23.89
C THR A 72 -8.78 3.64 -25.13
N TRP A 73 -9.60 3.08 -26.02
CA TRP A 73 -9.18 2.45 -27.26
C TRP A 73 -10.02 2.91 -28.45
N ARG A 74 -9.41 2.99 -29.64
CA ARG A 74 -10.09 3.28 -30.91
C ARG A 74 -9.33 2.66 -32.09
N PRO A 75 -9.97 2.48 -33.27
CA PRO A 75 -9.25 2.16 -34.49
C PRO A 75 -8.10 3.16 -34.73
N GLY A 76 -6.90 2.64 -35.04
CA GLY A 76 -5.67 3.43 -35.18
C GLY A 76 -4.75 3.42 -33.96
N CYS A 77 -5.20 2.89 -32.81
CA CYS A 77 -4.32 2.58 -31.70
C CYS A 77 -3.23 1.58 -32.11
N PRO A 78 -2.01 1.69 -31.54
CA PRO A 78 -0.89 0.88 -31.99
C PRO A 78 -1.00 -0.59 -31.56
N LEU A 79 -1.87 -0.89 -30.58
CA LEU A 79 -2.15 -2.26 -30.15
C LEU A 79 -3.63 -2.62 -30.30
N PRO A 80 -3.94 -3.83 -30.82
CA PRO A 80 -5.28 -4.38 -30.78
C PRO A 80 -5.66 -4.88 -29.37
N PRO A 81 -6.97 -4.95 -29.02
CA PRO A 81 -7.43 -5.37 -27.69
C PRO A 81 -6.99 -6.79 -27.27
N ASP A 82 -6.80 -7.70 -28.22
CA ASP A 82 -6.38 -9.09 -27.97
C ASP A 82 -4.94 -9.20 -27.43
N GLN A 83 -4.12 -8.16 -27.55
CA GLN A 83 -2.80 -8.07 -26.94
C GLN A 83 -2.82 -7.44 -25.53
N LEU A 84 -3.98 -6.99 -25.07
CA LEU A 84 -4.17 -6.42 -23.75
C LEU A 84 -4.86 -7.41 -22.82
N ARG A 85 -4.62 -7.28 -21.51
CA ARG A 85 -5.28 -8.05 -20.47
C ARG A 85 -5.75 -7.13 -19.37
N ARG A 86 -6.95 -7.41 -18.87
CA ARG A 86 -7.45 -6.83 -17.63
C ARG A 86 -6.88 -7.66 -16.47
N VAL A 87 -6.22 -6.97 -15.55
CA VAL A 87 -5.63 -7.54 -14.35
C VAL A 87 -6.39 -6.97 -13.16
N GLU A 88 -7.05 -7.83 -12.41
CA GLU A 88 -7.60 -7.49 -11.10
C GLU A 88 -6.65 -7.95 -10.00
N LEU A 89 -6.39 -7.09 -9.03
CA LEU A 89 -5.47 -7.36 -7.94
C LEU A 89 -5.84 -6.59 -6.67
N ASN A 90 -5.23 -6.94 -5.55
CA ASN A 90 -5.45 -6.24 -4.30
C ASN A 90 -4.52 -5.03 -4.18
N HIS A 91 -4.99 -3.96 -3.53
CA HIS A 91 -4.14 -2.88 -3.05
C HIS A 91 -4.57 -2.44 -1.64
N LEU A 92 -3.67 -1.78 -0.91
CA LEU A 92 -4.01 -1.14 0.35
C LEU A 92 -4.54 0.26 0.05
N GLY A 93 -5.67 0.64 0.63
CA GLY A 93 -6.21 1.99 0.54
C GLY A 93 -5.62 2.90 1.61
N PHE A 94 -5.82 4.21 1.47
CA PHE A 94 -5.49 5.19 2.51
C PHE A 94 -6.31 5.01 3.80
N ASP A 95 -7.43 4.29 3.72
CA ASP A 95 -8.24 3.85 4.87
C ASP A 95 -7.65 2.63 5.61
N GLY A 96 -6.50 2.13 5.17
CA GLY A 96 -5.84 0.95 5.72
C GLY A 96 -6.57 -0.36 5.42
N GLN A 97 -7.57 -0.34 4.52
CA GLN A 97 -8.31 -1.54 4.13
C GLN A 97 -7.79 -2.13 2.82
N THR A 98 -8.04 -3.41 2.62
CA THR A 98 -7.75 -4.08 1.35
C THR A 98 -8.86 -3.82 0.35
N HIS A 99 -8.49 -3.28 -0.81
CA HIS A 99 -9.38 -2.99 -1.93
C HIS A 99 -9.00 -3.83 -3.15
N ARG A 100 -9.92 -3.90 -4.12
CA ARG A 100 -9.68 -4.52 -5.43
C ARG A 100 -9.55 -3.44 -6.48
N GLY A 101 -8.40 -3.44 -7.15
CA GLY A 101 -8.10 -2.53 -8.25
C GLY A 101 -8.11 -3.25 -9.59
N VAL A 102 -8.22 -2.47 -10.66
CA VAL A 102 -8.24 -2.95 -12.04
C VAL A 102 -7.24 -2.17 -12.88
N LEU A 103 -6.36 -2.88 -13.58
CA LEU A 103 -5.47 -2.33 -14.59
C LEU A 103 -5.68 -3.06 -15.92
N VAL A 104 -5.41 -2.37 -17.02
CA VAL A 104 -5.28 -2.99 -18.34
C VAL A 104 -3.83 -2.81 -18.79
N VAL A 105 -3.17 -3.92 -19.11
CA VAL A 105 -1.74 -3.95 -19.45
C VAL A 105 -1.50 -4.88 -20.63
N HIS A 106 -0.31 -4.80 -21.23
CA HIS A 106 0.14 -5.74 -22.25
C HIS A 106 0.14 -7.17 -21.70
N GLN A 107 -0.32 -8.15 -22.50
CA GLN A 107 -0.46 -9.54 -22.05
C GLN A 107 0.82 -10.13 -21.45
N ASP A 108 1.98 -9.82 -22.03
CA ASP A 108 3.30 -10.29 -21.58
C ASP A 108 3.74 -9.73 -20.23
N LEU A 109 3.15 -8.62 -19.77
CA LEU A 109 3.54 -7.95 -18.51
C LEU A 109 2.66 -8.32 -17.32
N THR A 110 1.60 -9.12 -17.54
CA THR A 110 0.61 -9.44 -16.51
C THR A 110 1.23 -10.00 -15.22
N ALA A 111 2.16 -10.94 -15.32
CA ALA A 111 2.84 -11.53 -14.16
C ALA A 111 3.71 -10.50 -13.41
N GLU A 112 4.53 -9.72 -14.14
CA GLU A 112 5.40 -8.70 -13.54
C GLU A 112 4.58 -7.62 -12.80
N VAL A 113 3.46 -7.21 -13.38
CA VAL A 113 2.54 -6.23 -12.78
C VAL A 113 1.91 -6.79 -11.51
N ILE A 114 1.42 -8.04 -11.53
CA ILE A 114 0.89 -8.69 -10.34
C ILE A 114 1.94 -8.73 -9.23
N ASP A 115 3.17 -9.12 -9.54
CA ASP A 115 4.26 -9.20 -8.58
C ASP A 115 4.65 -7.83 -8.00
N ALA A 116 4.64 -6.78 -8.82
CA ALA A 116 4.94 -5.42 -8.38
C ALA A 116 3.87 -4.90 -7.40
N PHE A 117 2.59 -5.05 -7.73
CA PHE A 117 1.51 -4.60 -6.86
C PHE A 117 1.36 -5.45 -5.59
N ASP A 118 1.62 -6.76 -5.67
CA ASP A 118 1.69 -7.62 -4.50
C ASP A 118 2.85 -7.23 -3.56
N ALA A 119 3.99 -6.78 -4.11
CA ALA A 119 5.05 -6.16 -3.31
C ALA A 119 4.60 -4.84 -2.67
N LEU A 120 3.95 -3.93 -3.40
CA LEU A 120 3.40 -2.69 -2.83
C LEU A 120 2.40 -2.98 -1.70
N TYR A 121 1.51 -3.96 -1.91
CA TYR A 121 0.51 -4.38 -0.94
C TYR A 121 1.17 -4.88 0.35
N ARG A 122 2.17 -5.76 0.26
CA ARG A 122 2.94 -6.24 1.43
C ARG A 122 3.73 -5.15 2.13
N LEU A 123 4.22 -4.15 1.40
CA LEU A 123 4.89 -2.98 1.97
C LEU A 123 3.92 -2.05 2.71
N GLY A 124 2.61 -2.24 2.52
CA GLY A 124 1.59 -1.33 3.03
C GLY A 124 1.63 0.04 2.33
N PHE A 125 2.10 0.08 1.08
CA PHE A 125 2.09 1.31 0.29
C PHE A 125 0.65 1.65 -0.12
N PRO A 126 0.08 2.78 0.33
CA PRO A 126 -1.31 3.09 0.07
C PRO A 126 -1.50 3.61 -1.36
N ILE A 127 -2.55 3.11 -1.99
CA ILE A 127 -3.04 3.56 -3.30
C ILE A 127 -4.48 4.02 -3.11
N GLU A 128 -4.77 5.26 -3.53
CA GLU A 128 -6.08 5.88 -3.32
C GLU A 128 -7.16 5.21 -4.17
N LYS A 129 -6.84 5.00 -5.45
CA LYS A 129 -7.78 4.49 -6.43
C LYS A 129 -7.04 3.75 -7.53
N MET A 130 -7.66 2.71 -8.06
CA MET A 130 -7.12 1.93 -9.17
C MET A 130 -8.25 1.42 -10.06
N THR A 131 -8.68 2.27 -11.00
CA THR A 131 -9.70 1.95 -11.99
C THR A 131 -9.22 2.28 -13.40
N THR A 132 -9.82 1.64 -14.40
CA THR A 132 -9.48 1.88 -15.80
C THR A 132 -9.93 3.28 -16.24
N PRO A 133 -9.13 4.01 -17.06
CA PRO A 133 -9.44 5.41 -17.38
C PRO A 133 -10.75 5.65 -18.15
N ASP A 134 -11.37 4.62 -18.74
CA ASP A 134 -12.69 4.72 -19.39
C ASP A 134 -13.83 5.10 -18.42
N ASN A 135 -13.58 5.02 -17.11
CA ASN A 135 -14.49 5.52 -16.07
C ASN A 135 -14.51 7.06 -15.97
N TYR A 136 -13.65 7.76 -16.70
CA TYR A 136 -13.63 9.21 -16.81
C TYR A 136 -14.18 9.66 -18.17
N PRO A 137 -14.87 10.82 -18.26
CA PRO A 137 -15.39 11.31 -19.52
C PRO A 137 -14.30 11.36 -20.61
N ASN A 138 -14.53 10.69 -21.73
CA ASN A 138 -13.57 10.59 -22.85
C ASN A 138 -12.20 10.00 -22.47
N ALA A 139 -12.10 9.25 -21.37
CA ALA A 139 -10.83 8.83 -20.79
C ALA A 139 -9.85 10.00 -20.54
N ASP A 140 -10.38 11.13 -20.05
CA ASP A 140 -9.61 12.33 -19.75
C ASP A 140 -8.54 12.05 -18.67
N ASP A 141 -7.28 12.16 -19.10
CA ASP A 141 -6.08 11.87 -18.31
C ASP A 141 -5.96 12.81 -17.11
N GLU A 142 -6.24 14.11 -17.28
CA GLU A 142 -6.14 15.11 -16.22
C GLU A 142 -7.22 14.88 -15.14
N LEU A 143 -8.45 14.52 -15.52
CA LEU A 143 -9.48 14.15 -14.55
C LEU A 143 -9.10 12.90 -13.75
N SER A 144 -8.52 11.89 -14.42
CA SER A 144 -8.05 10.67 -13.77
C SER A 144 -6.91 10.96 -12.78
N MET A 145 -5.91 11.74 -13.21
CA MET A 145 -4.77 12.11 -12.39
C MET A 145 -5.20 12.97 -11.18
N ARG A 146 -6.08 13.96 -11.37
CA ARG A 146 -6.60 14.81 -10.27
C ARG A 146 -7.31 14.02 -9.19
N ASP A 147 -7.93 12.92 -9.58
CA ASP A 147 -8.63 11.97 -8.72
C ASP A 147 -7.70 10.90 -8.13
N ASN A 148 -6.39 11.11 -8.25
CA ASN A 148 -5.32 10.26 -7.75
C ASN A 148 -5.43 8.78 -8.21
N ASN A 149 -5.97 8.57 -9.40
CA ASN A 149 -6.21 7.24 -9.95
C ASN A 149 -4.91 6.62 -10.46
N THR A 150 -4.52 5.51 -9.86
CA THR A 150 -3.48 4.64 -10.40
C THR A 150 -4.03 3.92 -11.63
N SER A 151 -3.39 4.09 -12.78
CA SER A 151 -3.88 3.56 -14.05
C SER A 151 -2.75 3.13 -14.98
N ALA A 152 -3.11 2.39 -16.04
CA ALA A 152 -2.16 1.83 -17.00
C ALA A 152 -2.58 2.16 -18.43
N PHE A 153 -3.17 1.22 -19.18
CA PHE A 153 -3.51 1.44 -20.58
C PHE A 153 -4.43 2.66 -20.82
N SER A 154 -3.99 3.53 -21.72
CA SER A 154 -4.80 4.58 -22.36
C SER A 154 -4.17 4.89 -23.71
N CYS A 155 -4.93 4.71 -24.81
CA CYS A 155 -4.42 4.96 -26.15
C CYS A 155 -4.35 6.46 -26.47
N ARG A 156 -3.24 7.07 -26.08
CA ARG A 156 -2.93 8.48 -26.34
C ARG A 156 -1.52 8.66 -26.87
N ASP A 157 -1.33 9.71 -27.66
CA ASP A 157 -0.03 10.22 -28.04
C ASP A 157 0.63 10.98 -26.88
N ILE A 158 1.94 11.19 -26.98
CA ILE A 158 2.66 12.14 -26.12
C ILE A 158 2.46 13.53 -26.76
N PRO A 159 1.82 14.48 -26.07
CA PRO A 159 1.45 15.77 -26.64
C PRO A 159 2.60 16.47 -27.35
N GLY A 160 2.36 16.90 -28.60
CA GLY A 160 3.33 17.68 -29.39
C GLY A 160 4.50 16.87 -29.98
N THR A 161 4.53 15.54 -29.81
CA THR A 161 5.63 14.70 -30.33
C THR A 161 5.27 13.89 -31.57
N GLY A 162 3.97 13.66 -31.82
CA GLY A 162 3.49 12.72 -32.84
C GLY A 162 3.81 11.25 -32.56
N SER A 163 4.32 10.93 -31.37
CA SER A 163 4.67 9.57 -30.94
C SER A 163 3.66 9.04 -29.93
N TRP A 164 3.41 7.73 -29.97
CA TRP A 164 2.55 7.06 -29.00
C TRP A 164 3.20 7.01 -27.62
N SER A 165 2.40 7.23 -26.57
CA SER A 165 2.80 6.98 -25.19
C SER A 165 2.95 5.47 -24.94
N LEU A 166 3.80 5.06 -24.00
CA LEU A 166 3.85 3.64 -23.57
C LEU A 166 2.55 3.18 -22.88
N HIS A 167 1.72 4.12 -22.41
CA HIS A 167 0.33 3.81 -22.02
C HIS A 167 -0.49 3.24 -23.19
N ALA A 168 -0.26 3.70 -24.42
CA ALA A 168 -0.96 3.19 -25.60
C ALA A 168 -0.53 1.77 -25.99
N TYR A 169 0.55 1.26 -25.39
CA TYR A 169 1.02 -0.11 -25.54
C TYR A 169 0.71 -0.99 -24.32
N GLY A 170 0.03 -0.46 -23.28
CA GLY A 170 -0.19 -1.18 -22.02
C GLY A 170 1.11 -1.48 -21.28
N ARG A 171 2.14 -0.66 -21.49
CA ARG A 171 3.53 -0.85 -21.01
C ARG A 171 3.97 0.24 -20.02
N ALA A 172 3.03 1.06 -19.56
CA ALA A 172 3.25 2.08 -18.55
C ALA A 172 2.16 2.02 -17.48
N ILE A 173 2.53 2.42 -16.26
CA ILE A 173 1.65 2.52 -15.10
C ILE A 173 1.99 3.82 -14.38
N ASP A 174 0.96 4.61 -14.07
CA ASP A 174 1.05 5.78 -13.21
C ASP A 174 0.52 5.45 -11.81
N ILE A 175 1.30 5.73 -10.77
CA ILE A 175 0.96 5.44 -9.37
C ILE A 175 0.67 6.73 -8.60
N ASN A 176 -0.54 6.83 -8.04
CA ASN A 176 -1.00 8.01 -7.28
C ASN A 176 -0.60 9.36 -7.94
N PRO A 177 -1.05 9.67 -9.17
CA PRO A 177 -0.66 10.87 -9.91
C PRO A 177 -0.67 12.20 -9.14
N LYS A 178 -1.66 12.40 -8.27
CA LYS A 178 -1.79 13.63 -7.48
C LYS A 178 -0.66 13.79 -6.47
N LEU A 179 -0.14 12.70 -5.94
CA LEU A 179 0.94 12.68 -4.94
C LEU A 179 2.34 12.61 -5.61
N ASN A 180 2.39 12.19 -6.86
CA ASN A 180 3.61 11.95 -7.63
C ASN A 180 3.54 12.69 -8.98
N PRO A 181 3.58 14.03 -8.98
CA PRO A 181 3.30 14.78 -10.20
C PRO A 181 4.34 14.57 -11.31
N TYR A 182 3.88 14.73 -12.54
CA TYR A 182 4.73 15.11 -13.66
C TYR A 182 5.17 16.57 -13.50
N ILE A 183 6.44 16.87 -13.77
CA ILE A 183 7.02 18.21 -13.74
C ILE A 183 7.86 18.43 -15.00
N ASP A 184 7.48 19.43 -15.80
CA ASP A 184 8.16 19.75 -17.04
C ASP A 184 9.47 20.55 -16.83
N ARG A 185 10.13 20.91 -17.94
CA ARG A 185 11.38 21.70 -17.88
C ARG A 185 11.21 23.10 -17.28
N ARG A 186 10.01 23.67 -17.36
CA ARG A 186 9.67 25.02 -16.87
C ARG A 186 9.28 25.00 -15.39
N GLY A 187 9.06 23.81 -14.82
CA GLY A 187 8.54 23.64 -13.47
C GLY A 187 7.02 23.63 -13.42
N ASP A 188 6.35 23.62 -14.57
CA ASP A 188 4.90 23.41 -14.64
C ASP A 188 4.62 21.94 -14.28
N TYR A 189 3.60 21.70 -13.47
CA TYR A 189 3.28 20.37 -12.95
C TYR A 189 1.88 19.90 -13.34
N GLN A 190 1.73 18.58 -13.41
CA GLN A 190 0.44 17.91 -13.63
C GLN A 190 0.29 16.73 -12.64
N PRO A 191 -0.94 16.44 -12.16
CA PRO A 191 -2.16 17.20 -12.39
C PRO A 191 -2.17 18.57 -11.70
N ALA A 192 -3.08 19.46 -12.12
CA ALA A 192 -3.14 20.85 -11.65
C ALA A 192 -3.35 21.00 -10.12
N ASN A 193 -3.87 19.97 -9.46
CA ASN A 193 -4.09 19.94 -8.02
C ASN A 193 -2.95 19.28 -7.21
N SER A 194 -1.79 19.02 -7.83
CA SER A 194 -0.62 18.42 -7.17
C SER A 194 0.31 19.41 -6.46
N GLY A 195 -0.01 20.70 -6.45
CA GLY A 195 0.88 21.76 -5.95
C GLY A 195 1.60 21.46 -4.62
N PRO A 196 0.93 20.92 -3.58
CA PRO A 196 1.60 20.55 -2.34
C PRO A 196 2.69 19.47 -2.48
N TRP A 197 2.55 18.54 -3.43
CA TRP A 197 3.43 17.37 -3.62
C TRP A 197 4.55 17.57 -4.65
N VAL A 198 4.62 18.78 -5.23
CA VAL A 198 5.80 19.25 -5.97
C VAL A 198 7.00 19.35 -5.03
N ASP A 199 6.77 19.69 -3.77
CA ASP A 199 7.78 19.62 -2.71
C ASP A 199 8.14 18.16 -2.43
N ARG A 200 9.34 17.75 -2.89
CA ARG A 200 9.86 16.39 -2.75
C ARG A 200 10.59 16.14 -1.42
N ASP A 201 10.65 17.12 -0.53
CA ASP A 201 11.10 16.91 0.86
C ASP A 201 9.97 16.31 1.73
N ARG A 202 8.73 16.31 1.24
CA ARG A 202 7.59 15.69 1.91
C ARG A 202 7.66 14.17 1.84
N THR A 203 7.20 13.51 2.89
CA THR A 203 7.15 12.06 2.99
C THR A 203 5.74 11.56 3.30
N ASP A 204 4.73 12.16 2.68
CA ASP A 204 3.34 11.73 2.87
C ASP A 204 3.17 10.28 2.38
N PRO A 205 2.27 9.49 2.99
CA PRO A 205 1.97 8.16 2.49
C PRO A 205 1.54 8.19 1.02
N GLY A 206 2.02 7.22 0.23
CA GLY A 206 1.70 7.10 -1.20
C GLY A 206 2.56 7.96 -2.15
N MET A 207 3.52 8.72 -1.62
CA MET A 207 4.57 9.37 -2.40
C MET A 207 5.72 8.39 -2.74
N LEU A 208 6.32 8.57 -3.91
CA LEU A 208 7.45 7.78 -4.42
C LEU A 208 8.75 8.59 -4.41
N HIS A 209 9.77 8.11 -3.69
CA HIS A 209 11.11 8.70 -3.71
C HIS A 209 12.13 7.73 -4.28
N ASP A 210 13.23 8.29 -4.79
CA ASP A 210 14.34 7.48 -5.24
C ASP A 210 14.86 6.60 -4.10
N GLY A 211 15.09 5.32 -4.41
CA GLY A 211 15.50 4.34 -3.42
C GLY A 211 14.38 3.90 -2.45
N ASP A 212 13.12 4.30 -2.62
CA ASP A 212 12.04 3.73 -1.81
C ASP A 212 11.79 2.26 -2.16
N PRO A 213 11.42 1.41 -1.18
CA PRO A 213 10.95 0.06 -1.45
C PRO A 213 9.80 0.01 -2.48
N ALA A 214 8.94 1.03 -2.51
CA ALA A 214 7.85 1.14 -3.46
C ALA A 214 8.33 1.34 -4.91
N VAL A 215 9.37 2.17 -5.13
CA VAL A 215 9.99 2.33 -6.45
C VAL A 215 10.68 1.03 -6.86
N ARG A 216 11.41 0.38 -5.94
CA ARG A 216 12.06 -0.92 -6.19
C ARG A 216 11.10 -2.05 -6.51
N ALA A 217 9.84 -1.96 -6.06
CA ALA A 217 8.81 -2.94 -6.45
C ALA A 217 8.67 -3.05 -7.97
N PHE A 218 8.96 -1.98 -8.72
CA PHE A 218 9.01 -1.99 -10.18
C PHE A 218 10.43 -2.12 -10.72
N THR A 219 11.38 -1.32 -10.23
CA THR A 219 12.71 -1.23 -10.87
C THR A 219 13.54 -2.51 -10.74
N ASP A 220 13.38 -3.29 -9.67
CA ASP A 220 14.04 -4.60 -9.52
C ASP A 220 13.50 -5.64 -10.53
N ARG A 221 12.36 -5.35 -11.18
CA ARG A 221 11.75 -6.16 -12.26
C ARG A 221 12.06 -5.60 -13.65
N GLY A 222 12.97 -4.62 -13.75
CA GLY A 222 13.42 -4.05 -15.03
C GLY A 222 12.53 -2.94 -15.58
N TRP A 223 11.60 -2.41 -14.79
CA TRP A 223 10.88 -1.18 -15.14
C TRP A 223 11.77 0.04 -14.94
N ALA A 224 11.65 1.03 -15.82
CA ALA A 224 12.23 2.35 -15.61
C ALA A 224 11.24 3.24 -14.88
N TRP A 225 11.73 4.09 -13.98
CA TRP A 225 10.90 5.06 -13.26
C TRP A 225 11.15 6.48 -13.80
N GLY A 226 10.07 7.22 -14.04
CA GLY A 226 10.13 8.58 -14.59
C GLY A 226 10.75 9.61 -13.64
N GLY A 227 10.79 9.32 -12.33
CA GLY A 227 11.54 10.12 -11.35
C GLY A 227 13.06 10.09 -11.54
N HIS A 228 13.59 9.14 -12.33
CA HIS A 228 15.02 9.06 -12.68
C HIS A 228 15.38 9.82 -13.96
N TRP A 229 14.39 10.40 -14.65
CA TRP A 229 14.65 11.16 -15.88
C TRP A 229 15.26 12.53 -15.57
N ARG A 230 15.94 13.13 -16.55
CA ARG A 230 16.51 14.48 -16.41
C ARG A 230 15.45 15.58 -16.61
N THR A 231 14.62 15.42 -17.64
CA THR A 231 13.49 16.28 -17.94
C THR A 231 12.64 15.63 -19.03
N PRO A 232 11.31 15.61 -18.90
CA PRO A 232 10.56 15.95 -17.68
C PRO A 232 10.89 14.99 -16.52
N LEU A 233 10.58 15.39 -15.29
CA LEU A 233 10.53 14.49 -14.15
C LEU A 233 9.10 13.95 -14.07
N ASP A 234 8.92 12.64 -14.04
CA ASP A 234 7.58 12.04 -14.03
C ASP A 234 7.46 11.05 -12.87
N PHE A 235 7.15 11.56 -11.68
CA PHE A 235 7.26 10.76 -10.44
C PHE A 235 6.21 9.64 -10.36
N GLN A 236 5.08 9.79 -11.04
CA GLN A 236 4.02 8.78 -11.12
C GLN A 236 4.39 7.61 -12.02
N HIS A 237 5.22 7.85 -13.04
CA HIS A 237 5.30 6.99 -14.22
C HIS A 237 6.33 5.88 -14.08
N PHE A 238 5.92 4.65 -14.36
CA PHE A 238 6.79 3.51 -14.57
C PHE A 238 6.58 2.94 -15.96
N GLU A 239 7.66 2.61 -16.67
CA GLU A 239 7.58 2.01 -18.00
C GLU A 239 8.44 0.77 -18.22
N ARG A 240 7.95 -0.13 -19.07
CA ARG A 240 8.65 -1.34 -19.50
C ARG A 240 8.67 -1.47 -21.02
N LYS A 241 9.83 -1.23 -21.61
CA LYS A 241 10.06 -1.39 -23.06
C LYS A 241 10.12 -2.86 -23.45
#